data_AF-A0AAV3XJN4-F1
#
_entry.id   AF-A0AAV3XJN4-F1
#
_cell.length_a   1.000
_cell.length_b   1.000
_cell.length_c   1.000
_cell.angle_alpha   90.00
_cell.angle_beta   90.00
_cell.angle_gamma   90.00
#
_symmetry.space_group_name_H-M   'P 1'
#
loop_
_entity.id
_entity.type
_entity.pdbx_description
1 polymer ?
#
loop_
_entity_poly.entity_id
_entity_poly.type
_entity_poly.pdbx_seq_one_letter_code
_entity_poly.pdbx_strand_id
1 'polypeptide(L)' 'MCCYNKKGSPLVKIVYTKVNNEGKDELVALKLYADGSVERND' A
#
# COMPACT_ATOMS: atom_id res chain seq x y z
N MET A 1 5.77 6.72 16.35
CA MET A 1 6.61 5.68 15.70
C MET A 1 6.34 5.78 14.22
N CYS A 2 7.29 6.32 13.44
CA CYS A 2 7.08 6.49 12.00
C CYS A 2 7.08 5.12 11.32
N CYS A 3 6.07 4.83 10.50
CA CYS A 3 6.03 3.59 9.73
C CYS A 3 7.04 3.72 8.58
N TYR A 4 8.06 2.87 8.59
CA TYR A 4 9.05 2.79 7.52
C TYR A 4 8.95 1.43 6.85
N ASN A 5 9.19 1.38 5.53
CA ASN A 5 9.38 0.10 4.84
C ASN A 5 10.76 -0.50 5.17
N LYS A 6 11.03 -1.69 4.63
CA LYS A 6 12.33 -2.37 4.77
C LYS A 6 13.54 -1.58 4.27
N LYS A 7 13.33 -0.56 3.42
CA LYS A 7 14.37 0.34 2.92
C LYS A 7 14.54 1.60 3.79
N GLY A 8 13.83 1.71 4.91
CA GLY A 8 13.86 2.89 5.77
C GLY A 8 13.13 4.11 5.20
N SER A 9 12.30 3.93 4.16
CA SER A 9 11.53 5.01 3.56
C SER A 9 10.24 5.24 4.34
N PRO A 10 9.89 6.49 4.68
CA PRO A 10 8.70 6.78 5.48
C PRO A 10 7.42 6.54 4.68
N LEU A 11 6.38 6.08 5.38
CA LEU A 11 5.03 5.99 4.86
C LEU A 11 4.51 7.39 4.53
N VAL A 12 4.04 7.58 3.29
CA VAL A 12 3.48 8.84 2.83
C VAL A 12 1.97 8.85 3.03
N LYS A 13 1.28 7.80 2.55
CA LYS A 13 -0.18 7.66 2.67
C LYS A 13 -0.62 6.22 2.44
N ILE A 14 -1.86 5.94 2.84
CA ILE A 14 -2.57 4.72 2.44
C ILE A 14 -3.43 5.07 1.21
N VAL A 15 -3.32 4.27 0.16
CA VAL A 15 -4.13 4.36 -1.07
C VAL A 15 -4.98 3.12 -1.21
N TYR A 16 -6.12 3.25 -1.88
CA TYR A 16 -6.99 2.12 -2.19
C TYR A 16 -6.91 1.85 -3.68
N THR A 17 -6.64 0.60 -4.04
CA THR A 17 -6.70 0.16 -5.43
C THR A 17 -7.87 -0.79 -5.61
N LYS A 18 -8.56 -0.66 -6.74
CA LYS A 18 -9.57 -1.62 -7.16
C LYS A 18 -8.84 -2.79 -7.83
N VAL A 19 -9.03 -4.01 -7.32
CA VAL A 19 -8.54 -5.24 -7.94
C VAL A 19 -9.73 -6.08 -8.34
N ASN A 20 -9.63 -6.76 -9.48
CA ASN A 20 -10.60 -7.76 -9.87
C ASN A 20 -10.06 -9.12 -9.48
N ASN A 21 -10.73 -9.79 -8.54
CA ASN A 21 -10.37 -11.11 -8.06
C ASN A 21 -11.54 -12.06 -8.37
N GLU A 22 -11.35 -12.96 -9.34
CA GLU A 22 -12.38 -13.91 -9.78
C GLU A 22 -13.74 -13.26 -10.10
N GLY A 23 -13.72 -12.10 -10.78
CA GLY A 23 -14.93 -11.38 -11.18
C GLY A 23 -15.56 -10.53 -10.07
N LYS A 24 -15.00 -10.52 -8.85
CA LYS A 24 -15.36 -9.59 -7.80
C LYS A 24 -14.39 -8.42 -7.77
N ASP A 25 -14.97 -7.23 -7.78
CA ASP A 25 -14.22 -6.00 -7.60
C ASP A 25 -14.03 -5.72 -6.12
N GLU A 26 -12.78 -5.75 -5.66
CA GLU A 26 -12.41 -5.51 -4.27
C GLU A 26 -11.52 -4.27 -4.15
N LEU A 27 -11.70 -3.50 -3.07
CA LEU A 27 -10.81 -2.39 -2.74
C LEU A 27 -9.74 -2.87 -1.76
N VAL A 28 -8.49 -2.86 -2.20
CA VAL A 28 -7.34 -3.27 -1.39
C VAL A 28 -6.58 -2.03 -0.93
N ALA A 29 -6.35 -1.94 0.38
CA ALA A 29 -5.53 -0.89 0.98
C ALA A 29 -4.04 -1.19 0.77
N LEU A 30 -3.32 -0.20 0.26
CA LEU A 30 -1.89 -0.26 0.01
C LEU A 30 -1.18 0.91 0.69
N LYS A 31 -0.02 0.63 1.30
CA LYS A 31 0.90 1.61 1.89
C LYS A 31 1.82 2.15 0.81
N LEU A 32 1.79 3.46 0.55
CA LEU A 32 2.70 4.15 -0.37
C LEU A 32 3.81 4.81 0.42
N TYR A 33 5.06 4.48 0.10
CA TYR A 33 6.25 5.05 0.74
C TYR A 33 6.93 6.12 -0.12
N ALA A 34 7.80 6.91 0.49
CA ALA A 34 8.46 8.02 -0.17
C ALA A 34 9.43 7.60 -1.30
N ASP A 35 9.94 6.36 -1.31
CA ASP A 35 10.71 5.83 -2.45
C ASP A 35 9.84 5.37 -3.63
N GLY A 36 8.52 5.53 -3.52
CA GLY A 36 7.55 5.08 -4.53
C GLY A 36 7.20 3.59 -4.42
N SER A 37 7.79 2.85 -3.48
CA SER A 37 7.37 1.47 -3.22
C SER A 37 5.96 1.41 -2.62
N VAL A 38 5.30 0.29 -2.89
CA VAL A 38 3.93 0.03 -2.45
C VAL A 38 3.90 -1.34 -1.79
N GLU A 39 3.33 -1.42 -0.58
CA GLU A 39 3.13 -2.68 0.14
C GLU A 39 1.64 -2.88 0.46
N ARG A 40 1.17 -4.13 0.48
CA ARG A 40 -0.17 -4.42 0.99
C ARG A 40 -0.24 -4.13 2.47
N ASN A 41 -1.35 -3.51 2.88
CA ASN A 41 -1.67 -3.39 4.29
C ASN A 41 -2.40 -4.68 4.72
N ASP A 42 -1.63 -5.74 4.94
CA ASP A 42 -2.10 -6.98 5.56
C ASP A 42 -2.24 -6.79 7.09
#